data_AF-A0A0B8Q069-F1
#
_entry.id   AF-A0A0B8Q069-F1
#
_cell.length_a   1.000
_cell.length_b   1.000
_cell.length_c   1.000
_cell.angle_alpha   90.00
_cell.angle_beta   90.00
_cell.angle_gamma   90.00
#
_symmetry.space_group_name_H-M   'P 1'
#
loop_
_entity.id
_entity.type
_entity.pdbx_description
1 polymer ?
#
loop_
_entity_poly.entity_id
_entity_poly.type
_entity_poly.pdbx_seq_one_letter_code
_entity_poly.pdbx_strand_id
1 'polypeptide(L)'
;MFSFDDALAEQALACAQEEREGLWQLPLADFHRGMLPSNFADLSNISTGDYVPGASTAAAFLSYFVEDYKQGWLHFDCAATYRKSANDKWSAGGTGTGIRTLANLLVSQ
;
A
#
# COMPACT_ATOMS: atom_id res chain seq x y z
N MET A 1 0.01 3.51 1.45
CA MET A 1 -1.27 2.97 0.94
C MET A 1 -1.31 3.20 -0.55
N PHE A 2 -1.76 2.22 -1.31
CA PHE A 2 -1.92 2.29 -2.75
C PHE A 2 -3.32 1.80 -3.12
N SER A 3 -3.92 2.45 -4.12
CA SER A 3 -5.18 2.02 -4.73
C SER A 3 -5.27 2.64 -6.13
N PHE A 4 -6.11 2.04 -6.96
CA PHE A 4 -6.65 2.67 -8.18
C PHE A 4 -8.05 3.26 -7.95
N ASP A 5 -8.68 2.94 -6.82
CA ASP A 5 -10.00 3.39 -6.41
C ASP A 5 -9.84 4.60 -5.46
N ASP A 6 -9.97 5.80 -6.01
CA ASP A 6 -9.78 7.04 -5.25
C ASP A 6 -10.82 7.17 -4.11
N ALA A 7 -12.06 6.72 -4.34
CA ALA A 7 -13.11 6.82 -3.32
C ALA A 7 -12.82 5.91 -2.12
N LEU A 8 -12.38 4.67 -2.38
CA LEU A 8 -11.99 3.75 -1.32
C LEU A 8 -10.70 4.21 -0.60
N ALA A 9 -9.75 4.79 -1.35
CA ALA A 9 -8.54 5.38 -0.78
C ALA A 9 -8.87 6.54 0.18
N GLU A 10 -9.77 7.44 -0.20
CA GLU A 10 -10.24 8.55 0.62
C GLU A 10 -10.93 8.05 1.90
N GLN A 11 -11.78 7.02 1.81
CA GLN A 11 -12.40 6.40 2.98
C GLN A 11 -11.37 5.82 3.96
N ALA A 12 -10.35 5.12 3.46
CA ALA A 12 -9.28 4.58 4.30
C ALA A 12 -8.47 5.69 4.98
N LEU A 13 -8.19 6.81 4.28
CA LEU A 13 -7.51 7.97 4.85
C LEU A 13 -8.36 8.65 5.94
N ALA A 14 -9.66 8.77 5.74
CA ALA A 14 -10.59 9.31 6.74
C ALA A 14 -10.60 8.43 8.01
N CYS A 15 -10.72 7.10 7.86
CA CYS A 15 -10.65 6.16 8.98
C CYS A 15 -9.31 6.27 9.73
N ALA A 16 -8.19 6.38 9.01
CA ALA A 16 -6.88 6.55 9.63
C ALA A 16 -6.79 7.85 10.44
N GLN A 17 -7.36 8.93 9.91
CA GLN A 17 -7.40 10.22 10.59
C GLN A 17 -8.25 10.16 11.87
N GLU A 18 -9.42 9.54 11.84
CA GLU A 18 -10.28 9.33 13.01
C GLU A 18 -9.59 8.49 14.09
N GLU A 19 -8.93 7.41 13.68
CA GLU A 19 -8.19 6.52 14.58
C GLU A 19 -6.84 7.08 15.04
N ARG A 20 -6.43 8.22 14.49
CA ARG A 20 -5.14 8.89 14.75
C ARG A 20 -3.94 8.00 14.40
N GLU A 21 -4.08 7.23 13.32
CA GLU A 21 -3.00 6.42 12.76
C GLU A 21 -2.42 7.10 11.51
N GLY A 22 -1.10 7.04 11.35
CA GLY A 22 -0.45 7.62 10.19
C GLY A 22 -0.66 6.75 8.95
N LEU A 23 -1.37 7.29 7.96
CA LEU A 23 -1.53 6.68 6.64
C LEU A 23 -1.20 7.70 5.56
N TRP A 24 -0.47 7.27 4.53
CA TRP A 24 -0.12 8.14 3.39
C TRP A 24 -0.41 7.40 2.10
N GLN A 25 -1.11 8.05 1.18
CA GLN A 25 -1.33 7.52 -0.17
C GLN A 25 -0.09 7.79 -1.02
N LEU A 26 0.45 6.72 -1.60
CA LEU A 26 1.55 6.79 -2.55
C LEU A 26 1.02 6.55 -3.97
N PRO A 27 1.74 7.02 -5.00
CA PRO A 27 1.27 6.90 -6.38
C PRO A 27 1.17 5.44 -6.81
N LEU A 28 0.01 5.09 -7.39
CA LEU A 28 -0.22 3.88 -8.16
C LEU A 28 -1.03 4.27 -9.39
N ALA A 29 -0.60 3.84 -10.56
CA ALA A 29 -1.19 4.22 -11.84
C ALA A 29 -0.82 3.18 -12.89
N ASP A 30 -1.57 3.13 -14.01
CA ASP A 30 -1.43 2.07 -15.01
C ASP A 30 -0.01 1.96 -15.59
N PHE A 31 0.74 3.06 -15.69
CA PHE A 31 2.13 3.01 -16.17
C PHE A 31 3.06 2.19 -15.26
N HIS A 32 2.77 2.11 -13.95
CA HIS A 32 3.56 1.30 -13.03
C HIS A 32 3.43 -0.20 -13.33
N ARG A 33 2.28 -0.64 -13.87
CA ARG A 33 2.09 -2.03 -14.31
C ARG A 33 3.02 -2.39 -15.48
N GLY A 34 3.28 -1.42 -16.36
CA GLY A 34 4.23 -1.57 -17.46
C GLY A 34 5.72 -1.56 -17.06
N MET A 35 6.05 -1.31 -15.79
CA MET A 35 7.43 -1.27 -15.28
C MET A 35 7.99 -2.64 -14.87
N LEU A 36 7.30 -3.74 -15.21
CA LEU A 36 7.63 -5.11 -14.80
C LEU A 36 7.92 -6.04 -16.02
N PRO A 37 8.78 -5.65 -16.97
CA PRO A 37 9.03 -6.45 -18.17
C PRO A 37 9.77 -7.74 -17.83
N SER A 38 9.44 -8.82 -18.52
CA SER A 38 10.20 -10.08 -18.50
C SER A 38 10.45 -10.57 -19.91
N ASN A 39 11.65 -11.09 -20.17
CA ASN A 39 12.03 -11.66 -21.47
C ASN A 39 11.52 -13.10 -21.65
N PHE A 40 11.07 -13.76 -20.58
CA PHE A 40 10.79 -15.19 -20.55
C PHE A 40 9.45 -15.57 -19.90
N ALA A 41 8.75 -14.61 -19.30
CA ALA A 41 7.49 -14.83 -18.60
C ALA A 41 6.57 -13.62 -18.80
N ASP A 42 5.31 -13.74 -18.38
CA ASP A 42 4.34 -12.65 -18.51
C ASP A 42 4.72 -11.42 -17.69
N LEU A 43 5.35 -11.63 -16.52
CA LEU A 43 5.75 -10.57 -15.58
C LEU A 43 7.10 -10.87 -14.94
N SER A 44 7.86 -9.82 -14.65
CA SER A 44 8.98 -9.88 -13.70
C SER A 44 8.49 -9.53 -12.29
N ASN A 45 9.00 -10.22 -11.26
CA ASN A 45 8.70 -9.93 -9.87
C ASN A 45 9.49 -8.73 -9.31
N ILE A 46 10.45 -8.23 -10.09
CA ILE A 46 11.25 -7.04 -9.79
C ILE A 46 11.18 -6.09 -10.98
N SER A 47 11.10 -4.79 -10.72
CA SER A 47 11.22 -3.79 -11.78
C SER A 47 12.67 -3.55 -12.17
N THR A 48 12.91 -3.20 -13.42
CA THR A 48 14.23 -2.93 -14.00
C THR A 48 14.30 -1.50 -14.54
N GLY A 49 15.40 -0.76 -14.30
CA GLY A 49 15.63 0.60 -14.83
C GLY A 49 16.33 1.53 -13.84
N ASP A 50 16.63 2.76 -14.29
CA ASP A 50 17.41 3.76 -13.51
C ASP A 50 16.61 4.45 -12.40
N TYR A 51 15.27 4.51 -12.55
CA TYR A 51 14.35 5.02 -11.54
C TYR A 51 13.36 3.93 -11.14
N VAL A 52 13.42 3.48 -9.90
CA VAL A 52 12.63 2.35 -9.41
C VAL A 52 11.76 2.78 -8.22
N PRO A 53 10.50 3.17 -8.44
CA PRO A 53 9.56 3.42 -7.35
C PRO A 53 9.12 2.07 -6.76
N GLY A 54 10.00 1.40 -6.01
CA GLY A 54 9.87 -0.01 -5.62
C GLY A 54 8.55 -0.37 -4.93
N ALA A 55 8.02 0.52 -4.08
CA ALA A 55 6.74 0.30 -3.44
C ALA A 55 5.56 0.39 -4.44
N SER A 56 5.61 1.34 -5.38
CA SER A 56 4.61 1.47 -6.45
C SER A 56 4.67 0.32 -7.44
N THR A 57 5.87 -0.15 -7.82
CA THR A 57 6.00 -1.30 -8.74
C THR A 57 5.61 -2.61 -8.07
N ALA A 58 5.88 -2.79 -6.77
CA ALA A 58 5.37 -3.91 -6.00
C ALA A 58 3.84 -3.89 -5.90
N ALA A 59 3.23 -2.74 -5.61
CA ALA A 59 1.77 -2.60 -5.63
C ALA A 59 1.21 -2.89 -7.03
N ALA A 60 1.84 -2.37 -8.09
CA ALA A 60 1.45 -2.65 -9.46
C ALA A 60 1.57 -4.14 -9.82
N PHE A 61 2.59 -4.84 -9.34
CA PHE A 61 2.71 -6.29 -9.51
C PHE A 61 1.52 -7.02 -8.89
N LEU A 62 1.16 -6.68 -7.63
CA LEU A 62 0.01 -7.29 -6.94
C LEU A 62 -1.31 -7.04 -7.68
N SER A 63 -1.46 -5.90 -8.35
CA SER A 63 -2.66 -5.56 -9.12
C SER A 63 -2.93 -6.48 -10.32
N TYR A 64 -1.96 -7.27 -10.79
CA TYR A 64 -2.21 -8.27 -11.84
C TYR A 64 -2.99 -9.49 -11.35
N PHE A 65 -3.07 -9.68 -10.04
CA PHE A 65 -3.71 -10.83 -9.40
C PHE A 65 -5.07 -10.48 -8.77
N VAL A 66 -5.58 -9.27 -9.04
CA VAL A 66 -6.91 -8.81 -8.66
C VAL A 66 -7.71 -8.58 -9.94
N GLU A 67 -8.85 -9.25 -10.08
CA GLU A 67 -9.65 -9.21 -11.32
C GLU A 67 -10.12 -7.79 -11.66
N ASP A 68 -10.81 -7.13 -10.72
CA ASP A 68 -11.22 -5.73 -10.83
C ASP A 68 -10.29 -4.83 -10.03
N TYR A 69 -8.99 -4.84 -10.35
CA TYR A 69 -7.96 -4.10 -9.61
C TYR A 69 -8.18 -2.58 -9.52
N LYS A 70 -9.09 -2.03 -10.33
CA LYS A 70 -9.41 -0.60 -10.34
C LYS A 70 -10.46 -0.22 -9.29
N GLN A 71 -11.20 -1.18 -8.74
CA GLN A 71 -12.30 -0.94 -7.82
C GLN A 71 -12.22 -1.85 -6.60
N GLY A 72 -12.53 -1.32 -5.41
CA GLY A 72 -12.66 -2.15 -4.22
C GLY A 72 -11.35 -2.74 -3.67
N TRP A 73 -10.18 -2.27 -4.14
CA TRP A 73 -8.89 -2.83 -3.75
C TRP A 73 -7.95 -1.79 -3.11
N LEU A 74 -7.40 -2.15 -1.94
CA LEU A 74 -6.37 -1.39 -1.24
C LEU A 74 -5.15 -2.26 -0.98
N HIS A 75 -3.95 -1.69 -1.19
CA HIS A 75 -2.70 -2.27 -0.74
C HIS A 75 -2.05 -1.40 0.35
N PHE A 76 -1.85 -2.00 1.52
CA PHE A 76 -1.14 -1.40 2.64
C PHE A 76 0.30 -1.93 2.67
N ASP A 77 1.24 -1.11 2.23
CA ASP A 77 2.65 -1.32 2.53
C ASP A 77 2.92 -0.89 3.98
N CYS A 78 3.19 -1.86 4.84
CA CYS A 78 3.26 -1.73 6.29
C CYS A 78 4.58 -1.11 6.79
N ALA A 79 5.03 -0.01 6.20
CA ALA A 79 6.29 0.64 6.56
C ALA A 79 6.35 1.13 8.03
N ALA A 80 5.22 1.30 8.71
CA ALA A 80 5.12 1.81 10.08
C ALA A 80 4.99 0.72 11.18
N THR A 81 4.87 -0.56 10.82
CA THR A 81 4.52 -1.63 11.78
C THR A 81 5.63 -2.02 12.75
N TYR A 82 6.90 -1.74 12.44
CA TYR A 82 8.03 -2.15 13.27
C TYR A 82 9.06 -1.04 13.47
N ARG A 83 9.57 -0.93 14.71
CA ARG A 83 10.69 -0.05 15.07
C ARG A 83 11.90 -0.88 15.46
N LYS A 84 13.00 -0.71 14.71
CA LYS A 84 14.27 -1.40 14.99
C LYS A 84 14.90 -0.99 16.32
N SER A 85 14.66 0.24 16.75
CA SER A 85 15.09 0.79 18.03
C SER A 85 13.98 1.64 18.63
N ALA A 86 13.99 1.79 19.95
CA ALA A 86 13.06 2.69 20.63
C ALA A 86 13.32 4.16 20.27
N ASN A 87 12.30 5.00 20.44
CA ASN A 87 12.37 6.45 20.38
C ASN A 87 11.44 7.08 21.45
N ASP A 88 11.20 8.38 21.34
CA ASP A 88 10.33 9.16 22.23
C ASP A 88 8.87 8.70 22.26
N LYS A 89 8.39 8.03 21.20
CA LYS A 89 6.98 7.62 21.04
C LYS A 89 6.77 6.11 21.11
N TRP A 90 7.79 5.32 20.82
CA TRP A 90 7.67 3.88 20.62
C TRP A 90 8.83 3.11 21.27
N SER A 91 8.53 1.96 21.85
CA SER A 91 9.56 0.95 22.15
C SER A 91 10.09 0.31 20.87
N ALA A 92 11.22 -0.40 20.96
CA ALA A 92 11.61 -1.32 19.90
C ALA A 92 10.54 -2.43 19.77
N GLY A 93 10.28 -2.88 18.54
CA GLY A 93 9.28 -3.90 18.27
C GLY A 93 8.10 -3.42 17.43
N GLY A 94 6.99 -4.16 17.51
CA GLY A 94 5.76 -3.87 16.78
C GLY A 94 5.00 -2.69 17.36
N THR A 95 4.49 -1.81 16.49
CA THR A 95 3.71 -0.62 16.87
C THR A 95 2.20 -0.86 16.88
N GLY A 96 1.73 -1.90 16.17
CA GLY A 96 0.30 -2.14 15.94
C GLY A 96 -0.37 -1.15 14.99
N THR A 97 0.39 -0.24 14.37
CA THR A 97 -0.15 0.77 13.45
C THR A 97 -0.88 0.13 12.28
N GLY A 98 -2.12 0.56 12.05
CA GLY A 98 -2.98 0.13 10.95
C GLY A 98 -4.13 -0.78 11.38
N ILE A 99 -4.06 -1.37 12.58
CA ILE A 99 -5.10 -2.29 13.08
C ILE A 99 -6.42 -1.53 13.27
N ARG A 100 -6.37 -0.35 13.91
CA ARG A 100 -7.58 0.43 14.20
C ARG A 100 -8.19 0.99 12.92
N THR A 101 -7.36 1.51 12.03
CA THR A 101 -7.77 2.00 10.70
C THR A 101 -8.54 0.93 9.93
N LEU A 102 -7.99 -0.29 9.84
CA LEU A 102 -8.63 -1.39 9.13
C LEU A 102 -9.92 -1.84 9.82
N ALA A 103 -9.92 -1.92 11.15
CA ALA A 103 -11.12 -2.28 11.91
C ALA A 103 -12.26 -1.27 11.69
N ASN A 104 -11.96 0.04 11.74
CA ASN A 104 -12.92 1.11 11.46
C ASN A 104 -13.45 1.00 10.01
N LEU A 105 -12.54 0.87 9.03
CA LEU A 105 -12.93 0.73 7.62
C LEU A 105 -13.86 -0.47 7.35
N LEU A 106 -13.75 -1.56 8.11
CA LEU A 106 -14.62 -2.73 7.96
C LEU A 106 -16.02 -2.54 8.58
N VAL A 107 -16.14 -1.74 9.65
CA VAL A 107 -17.42 -1.54 10.35
C VAL A 107 -18.17 -0.31 9.87
N SER A 108 -17.50 0.61 9.16
CA SER A 108 -18.06 1.85 8.62
C SER A 108 -18.56 1.72 7.17
N GLN A 109 -18.65 0.50 6.63
CA GLN A 109 -19.17 0.22 5.28
C GLN A 109 -20.70 0.30 5.20
#